data_AF-A0A1G4FPM6-F1
#
_entry.id   AF-A0A1G4FPM6-F1
#
_cell.length_a   1.000
_cell.length_b   1.000
_cell.length_c   1.000
_cell.angle_alpha   90.00
_cell.angle_beta   90.00
_cell.angle_gamma   90.00
#
_symmetry.space_group_name_H-M   'P 1'
#
loop_
_entity.id
_entity.type
_entity.pdbx_description
1 polymer ?
#
loop_
_entity_poly.entity_id
_entity_poly.type
_entity_poly.pdbx_seq_one_letter_code
_entity_poly.pdbx_strand_id
1 'polypeptide(L)'
;MKYISLSMVAGKFNEDWVGPFLELNKKLGTRATVRNFSRLGRGAHTYHKYLSDDFAMHYYKMSDFDDMSTFRTNYCWAGSSQLFVNYDGNIYLCPLLQHEEFKICHVFDLNDDVIKRILKRNFPAFSNFDRIEIRNVSCCKNCKINIFCDVCPAKVYTLLDNRNAFDYNCNFMKKTLMPKIWRIS
;
A
#
# COMPACT_ATOMS: atom_id res chain seq x y z
N MET A 1 -20.33 16.09 16.34
CA MET A 1 -20.41 15.25 15.13
C MET A 1 -19.19 14.34 15.10
N LYS A 2 -19.32 13.04 14.78
CA LYS A 2 -18.19 12.10 14.59
C LYS A 2 -18.35 11.24 13.32
N TYR A 3 -19.19 11.68 12.36
CA TYR A 3 -19.55 10.89 11.17
C TYR A 3 -18.89 11.35 9.87
N ILE A 4 -18.30 12.55 9.85
CA ILE A 4 -17.60 13.08 8.68
C ILE A 4 -16.10 13.01 8.94
N SER A 5 -15.37 12.45 7.98
CA SER A 5 -13.91 12.48 7.98
C SER A 5 -13.38 13.28 6.81
N LEU A 6 -12.41 14.15 7.09
CA LEU A 6 -11.61 14.80 6.04
C LEU A 6 -10.33 14.00 5.86
N SER A 7 -9.84 13.90 4.62
CA SER A 7 -8.58 13.22 4.33
C SER A 7 -7.59 14.15 3.64
N MET A 8 -6.33 14.07 4.05
CA MET A 8 -5.21 14.78 3.46
C MET A 8 -4.14 13.78 3.04
N VAL A 9 -3.56 14.02 1.85
CA VAL A 9 -2.36 13.32 1.40
C VAL A 9 -1.15 14.18 1.73
N ALA A 10 -0.23 13.64 2.53
CA ALA A 10 1.01 14.27 2.94
C ALA A 10 2.18 13.78 2.08
N GLY A 11 3.05 14.72 1.72
CA GLY A 11 4.26 14.53 0.93
C GLY A 11 5.30 15.56 1.31
N LYS A 12 6.45 15.51 0.65
CA LYS A 12 7.62 16.33 0.98
C LYS A 12 7.33 17.83 0.98
N PHE A 13 6.48 18.30 0.07
CA PHE A 13 6.23 19.72 -0.15
C PHE A 13 4.97 20.24 0.56
N ASN A 14 4.25 19.41 1.31
CA ASN A 14 3.08 19.83 2.07
C ASN A 14 3.01 19.24 3.49
N GLU A 15 4.11 18.67 4.00
CA GLU A 15 4.17 18.07 5.34
C GLU A 15 3.83 19.07 6.45
N ASP A 16 4.23 20.33 6.29
CA ASP A 16 3.97 21.41 7.26
C ASP A 16 2.47 21.73 7.40
N TRP A 17 1.65 21.37 6.42
CA TRP A 17 0.20 21.58 6.45
C TRP A 17 -0.56 20.52 7.25
N VAL A 18 0.10 19.44 7.69
CA VAL A 18 -0.53 18.39 8.50
C VAL A 18 -1.04 18.97 9.83
N GLY A 19 -0.24 19.80 10.53
CA GLY A 19 -0.66 20.45 11.77
C GLY A 19 -1.91 21.33 11.60
N PRO A 20 -1.90 22.31 10.67
CA PRO A 20 -3.08 23.10 10.31
C PRO A 20 -4.31 22.26 9.93
N PHE A 21 -4.14 21.15 9.21
CA PHE A 21 -5.22 20.24 8.85
C PHE A 21 -5.85 19.54 10.07
N LEU A 22 -5.04 19.14 11.05
CA LEU A 22 -5.54 18.55 12.30
C LEU A 22 -6.36 19.57 13.10
N GLU A 23 -5.87 20.81 13.22
CA GLU A 23 -6.60 21.89 13.91
C GLU A 23 -7.90 22.26 13.19
N LEU A 24 -7.92 22.26 11.86
CA LEU A 24 -9.14 22.44 11.08
C LEU A 24 -10.19 21.37 11.43
N ASN A 25 -9.80 20.10 11.47
CA ASN A 25 -10.71 19.01 11.80
C ASN A 25 -11.26 19.14 13.23
N LYS A 26 -10.43 19.58 14.19
CA LYS A 26 -10.87 19.86 15.56
C LYS A 26 -11.94 20.95 15.60
N LYS A 27 -11.73 22.07 14.89
CA LYS A 27 -12.69 23.17 14.80
C LYS A 27 -14.01 22.77 14.15
N LEU A 28 -13.95 21.96 13.10
CA LEU A 28 -15.13 21.47 12.36
C LEU A 28 -15.86 20.31 13.07
N GLY A 29 -15.27 19.73 14.12
CA GLY A 29 -15.79 18.52 14.73
C GLY A 29 -15.80 17.33 13.77
N THR A 30 -14.79 17.21 12.91
CA THR A 30 -14.61 16.10 11.96
C THR A 30 -13.44 15.19 12.37
N ARG A 31 -13.37 13.99 11.78
CA ARG A 31 -12.23 13.08 11.98
C ARG A 31 -11.17 13.32 10.89
N ALA A 32 -9.96 13.69 11.29
CA ALA A 32 -8.84 13.78 10.36
C ALA A 32 -8.35 12.38 9.91
N THR A 33 -7.97 12.24 8.64
CA THR A 33 -7.28 11.07 8.10
C THR A 33 -6.11 11.51 7.23
N VAL A 34 -4.91 11.51 7.81
CA VAL A 34 -3.67 11.83 7.10
C VAL A 34 -3.11 10.55 6.51
N ARG A 35 -2.73 10.59 5.23
CA ARG A 35 -2.10 9.47 4.53
C ARG A 35 -0.85 9.96 3.83
N ASN A 36 0.24 9.24 3.97
CA ASN A 36 1.43 9.51 3.19
C ASN A 36 1.20 9.20 1.71
N PHE A 37 1.79 10.01 0.84
CA PHE A 37 1.69 9.86 -0.60
C PHE A 37 2.37 8.57 -1.07
N SER A 38 1.67 7.79 -1.90
CA SER A 38 2.23 6.68 -2.67
C SER A 38 2.16 7.00 -4.16
N ARG A 39 3.24 6.71 -4.89
CA ARG A 39 3.30 6.76 -6.35
C ARG A 39 2.62 5.53 -6.96
N LEU A 40 1.32 5.36 -6.70
CA LEU A 40 0.51 4.25 -7.22
C LEU A 40 -0.78 4.80 -7.84
N GLY A 41 -1.32 4.07 -8.82
CA GLY A 41 -2.49 4.53 -9.58
C GLY A 41 -2.27 5.94 -10.13
N ARG A 42 -3.23 6.85 -9.88
CA ARG A 42 -3.11 8.25 -10.32
C ARG A 42 -1.89 9.00 -9.75
N GLY A 43 -1.35 8.55 -8.62
CA GLY A 43 -0.14 9.11 -8.03
C GLY A 43 1.10 8.96 -8.94
N ALA A 44 1.10 8.00 -9.86
CA ALA A 44 2.18 7.81 -10.82
C ALA A 44 2.44 9.05 -11.71
N HIS A 45 1.41 9.87 -11.95
CA HIS A 45 1.49 11.05 -12.82
C HIS A 45 1.72 12.37 -12.05
N THR A 46 1.54 12.37 -10.73
CA THR A 46 1.60 13.60 -9.90
C THR A 46 2.67 13.55 -8.82
N TYR A 47 3.58 12.58 -8.89
CA TYR A 47 4.54 12.30 -7.82
C TYR A 47 5.49 13.47 -7.51
N HIS A 48 5.87 14.26 -8.52
CA HIS A 48 6.70 15.47 -8.35
C HIS A 48 6.09 16.52 -7.41
N LYS A 49 4.78 16.45 -7.12
CA LYS A 49 4.11 17.33 -6.14
C LYS A 49 4.28 16.87 -4.69
N TYR A 50 4.78 15.65 -4.47
CA TYR A 50 4.82 15.01 -3.15
C TYR A 50 6.15 14.31 -2.84
N LEU A 51 6.99 14.04 -3.84
CA LEU A 51 8.26 13.34 -3.70
C LEU A 51 9.38 14.17 -4.30
N SER A 52 10.56 14.12 -3.67
CA SER A 52 11.77 14.81 -4.13
C SER A 52 12.69 13.93 -4.97
N ASP A 53 12.43 12.62 -5.06
CA ASP A 53 13.27 11.65 -5.74
C ASP A 53 12.42 10.83 -6.73
N ASP A 54 12.92 10.67 -7.96
CA ASP A 54 12.23 9.99 -9.06
C ASP A 54 12.11 8.48 -8.87
N PHE A 55 12.88 7.87 -7.97
CA PHE A 55 12.82 6.45 -7.64
C PHE A 55 12.03 6.19 -6.36
N ALA A 56 11.69 7.21 -5.58
CA ALA A 56 10.84 7.05 -4.41
C ALA A 56 9.42 6.60 -4.80
N MET A 57 8.92 5.56 -4.14
CA MET A 57 7.54 5.09 -4.34
C MET A 57 6.57 5.58 -3.27
N HIS A 58 7.08 6.03 -2.14
CA HIS A 58 6.26 6.49 -1.02
C HIS A 58 6.99 7.60 -0.27
N TYR A 59 6.23 8.59 0.20
CA TYR A 59 6.75 9.59 1.10
C TYR A 59 6.78 9.02 2.50
N TYR A 60 7.94 9.02 3.15
CA TYR A 60 8.07 8.65 4.55
C TYR A 60 8.64 9.83 5.32
N LYS A 61 8.02 10.17 6.44
CA LYS A 61 8.64 11.01 7.44
C LYS A 61 9.52 10.13 8.32
N MET A 62 10.69 10.61 8.72
CA MET A 62 11.59 9.80 9.57
C MET A 62 10.90 9.35 10.87
N SER A 63 10.06 10.22 11.42
CA SER A 63 9.25 9.95 12.61
C SER A 63 8.20 8.86 12.43
N ASP A 64 7.82 8.51 11.20
CA ASP A 64 6.88 7.41 10.93
C ASP A 64 7.42 6.06 11.42
N PHE A 65 8.72 5.97 11.64
CA PHE A 65 9.40 4.77 12.11
C PHE A 65 9.87 4.85 13.57
N ASP A 66 9.56 5.92 14.31
CA ASP A 66 10.06 6.09 15.68
C ASP A 66 9.28 5.27 16.70
N ASP A 67 7.97 5.13 16.52
CA ASP A 67 7.13 4.33 17.41
C ASP A 67 7.03 2.87 16.94
N MET A 68 7.87 2.01 17.51
CA MET A 68 7.86 0.56 17.25
C MET A 68 6.53 -0.11 17.59
N SER A 69 5.68 0.48 18.44
CA SER A 69 4.36 -0.08 18.75
C SER A 69 3.39 0.01 17.57
N THR A 70 3.68 0.89 16.61
CA THR A 70 2.90 1.03 15.37
C THR A 70 3.32 0.05 14.28
N PHE A 71 4.47 -0.63 14.46
CA PHE A 71 4.92 -1.60 13.48
C PHE A 71 3.93 -2.76 13.44
N ARG A 72 3.57 -3.14 12.22
CA ARG A 72 2.70 -4.27 11.93
C ARG A 72 3.44 -5.19 10.98
N THR A 73 3.18 -6.48 11.10
CA THR A 73 3.60 -7.44 10.09
C THR A 73 2.85 -7.14 8.79
N ASN A 74 3.46 -7.49 7.66
CA ASN A 74 2.86 -7.31 6.34
C ASN A 74 1.58 -8.13 6.25
N TYR A 75 0.46 -7.44 6.42
CA TYR A 75 -0.87 -8.02 6.34
C TYR A 75 -1.74 -7.15 5.43
N CYS A 76 -2.19 -7.75 4.33
CA CYS A 76 -3.03 -7.11 3.33
C CYS A 76 -4.42 -7.77 3.32
N TRP A 77 -5.45 -6.94 3.21
CA TRP A 77 -6.84 -7.40 3.18
C TRP A 77 -7.33 -7.82 1.78
N ALA A 78 -6.53 -7.55 0.74
CA ALA A 78 -6.88 -7.84 -0.65
C ALA A 78 -7.12 -9.35 -0.85
N GLY A 79 -8.32 -9.70 -1.30
CA GLY A 79 -8.70 -11.10 -1.50
C GLY A 79 -8.86 -11.93 -0.22
N SER A 80 -8.80 -11.32 0.98
CA SER A 80 -9.07 -12.00 2.25
C SER A 80 -10.37 -11.48 2.86
N SER A 81 -10.46 -10.18 3.12
CA SER A 81 -11.69 -9.51 3.58
C SER A 81 -12.14 -8.38 2.67
N GLN A 82 -11.39 -8.12 1.60
CA GLN A 82 -11.66 -7.05 0.64
C GLN A 82 -11.70 -7.61 -0.79
N LEU A 83 -12.72 -7.18 -1.52
CA LEU A 83 -12.78 -7.19 -2.98
C LEU A 83 -13.05 -5.77 -3.46
N PHE A 84 -12.74 -5.51 -4.72
CA PHE A 84 -12.98 -4.22 -5.36
C PHE A 84 -13.78 -4.41 -6.64
N VAL A 85 -14.92 -3.74 -6.75
CA VAL A 85 -15.68 -3.64 -8.00
C VAL A 85 -15.32 -2.30 -8.65
N ASN A 86 -14.74 -2.37 -9.84
CA ASN A 86 -14.36 -1.20 -10.61
C ASN A 86 -15.57 -0.58 -11.32
N TYR A 87 -15.41 0.64 -11.85
CA TYR A 87 -16.49 1.38 -12.53
C TYR A 87 -17.07 0.67 -13.75
N ASP A 88 -16.30 -0.24 -14.36
CA ASP A 88 -16.66 -1.05 -15.52
C ASP A 88 -17.33 -2.38 -15.14
N GLY A 89 -17.57 -2.63 -13.84
CA GLY A 89 -18.15 -3.86 -13.34
C GLY A 89 -17.16 -5.02 -13.16
N ASN A 90 -15.87 -4.85 -13.52
CA ASN A 90 -14.85 -5.87 -13.27
C ASN A 90 -14.50 -5.93 -11.78
N ILE A 91 -14.32 -7.14 -11.26
CA ILE A 91 -14.01 -7.41 -9.85
C ILE A 91 -12.55 -7.81 -9.71
N TYR A 92 -11.85 -7.16 -8.79
CA TYR A 92 -10.43 -7.36 -8.47
C TYR A 92 -10.24 -7.60 -6.97
N LEU A 93 -9.03 -8.00 -6.58
CA LEU A 93 -8.65 -8.18 -5.18
C LEU A 93 -8.52 -6.85 -4.42
N CYS A 94 -8.10 -5.78 -5.11
CA CYS A 94 -7.96 -4.44 -4.53
C CYS A 94 -7.97 -3.36 -5.62
N PRO A 95 -8.23 -2.08 -5.28
CA PRO A 95 -8.27 -0.99 -6.25
C PRO A 95 -6.91 -0.61 -6.86
N LEU A 96 -5.79 -1.14 -6.35
CA LEU A 96 -4.45 -0.85 -6.88
C LEU A 96 -3.91 -1.94 -7.79
N LEU A 97 -4.67 -3.02 -8.01
CA LEU A 97 -4.29 -4.17 -8.85
C LEU A 97 -5.34 -4.39 -9.94
N GLN A 98 -5.65 -3.33 -10.69
CA GLN A 98 -6.63 -3.36 -11.78
C GLN A 98 -5.98 -3.81 -13.10
N HIS A 99 -5.29 -4.95 -13.07
CA HIS A 99 -4.66 -5.58 -14.24
C HIS A 99 -5.34 -6.92 -14.52
N GLU A 100 -5.30 -7.40 -15.77
CA GLU A 100 -6.03 -8.59 -16.19
C GLU A 100 -5.63 -9.84 -15.39
N GLU A 101 -4.36 -9.98 -15.01
CA GLU A 101 -3.89 -11.10 -14.20
C GLU A 101 -4.44 -11.12 -12.76
N PHE A 102 -4.99 -10.00 -12.27
CA PHE A 102 -5.61 -9.89 -10.94
C PHE A 102 -7.14 -9.80 -11.02
N LYS A 103 -7.72 -9.89 -12.21
CA LYS A 103 -9.17 -9.91 -12.42
C LYS A 103 -9.77 -11.22 -11.91
N ILE A 104 -10.86 -11.11 -11.17
CA ILE A 104 -11.61 -12.26 -10.66
C ILE A 104 -12.71 -12.66 -11.66
N CYS A 105 -13.64 -11.73 -11.93
CA CYS A 105 -14.77 -11.92 -12.85
C CYS A 105 -15.43 -10.56 -13.13
N HIS A 106 -16.44 -10.53 -14.01
CA HIS A 106 -17.34 -9.38 -14.13
C HIS A 106 -18.53 -9.52 -13.18
N VAL A 107 -19.12 -8.41 -12.72
CA VAL A 107 -20.25 -8.41 -11.78
C VAL A 107 -21.47 -9.19 -12.30
N PHE A 108 -21.69 -9.20 -13.63
CA PHE A 108 -22.76 -9.97 -14.26
C PHE A 108 -22.51 -11.48 -14.31
N ASP A 109 -21.28 -11.93 -14.05
CA ASP A 109 -20.95 -13.35 -13.96
C ASP A 109 -21.15 -13.90 -12.53
N LEU A 110 -21.47 -13.04 -11.56
CA LEU A 110 -21.63 -13.44 -10.16
C LEU A 110 -22.82 -14.40 -10.00
N ASN A 111 -22.52 -15.55 -9.41
CA ASN A 111 -23.48 -16.57 -8.98
C ASN A 111 -22.89 -17.35 -7.80
N ASP A 112 -23.66 -18.28 -7.23
CA ASP A 112 -23.24 -19.06 -6.06
C ASP A 112 -21.95 -19.86 -6.26
N ASP A 113 -21.69 -20.38 -7.46
CA ASP A 113 -20.44 -21.10 -7.75
C ASP A 113 -19.25 -20.13 -7.74
N VAL A 114 -19.37 -18.99 -8.42
CA VAL A 114 -18.34 -17.95 -8.44
C VAL A 114 -18.04 -17.46 -7.02
N ILE A 115 -19.07 -17.21 -6.20
CA ILE A 115 -18.89 -16.80 -4.80
C ILE A 115 -18.17 -17.88 -4.00
N LYS A 116 -18.57 -19.16 -4.12
CA LYS A 116 -17.88 -20.28 -3.46
C LYS A 116 -16.41 -20.37 -3.88
N ARG A 117 -16.12 -20.16 -5.16
CA ARG A 117 -14.74 -20.15 -5.68
C ARG A 117 -13.95 -18.96 -5.12
N ILE A 118 -14.53 -17.76 -5.03
CA ILE A 118 -13.91 -16.60 -4.38
C ILE A 118 -13.56 -16.91 -2.92
N LEU A 119 -14.52 -17.45 -2.15
CA LEU A 119 -14.31 -17.81 -0.74
C LEU A 119 -13.22 -18.88 -0.56
N LYS A 120 -13.08 -19.79 -1.53
CA LYS A 120 -12.01 -20.81 -1.57
C LYS A 120 -10.71 -20.30 -2.21
N ARG A 121 -10.62 -19.02 -2.58
CA ARG A 121 -9.50 -18.42 -3.31
C ARG A 121 -9.15 -19.17 -4.61
N ASN A 122 -10.15 -19.74 -5.29
CA ASN A 122 -10.00 -20.57 -6.47
C ASN A 122 -10.15 -19.77 -7.79
N PHE A 123 -9.27 -18.78 -7.95
CA PHE A 123 -9.07 -18.02 -9.18
C PHE A 123 -7.58 -17.73 -9.38
N PRO A 124 -7.08 -17.63 -10.62
CA PRO A 124 -5.67 -17.28 -10.89
C PRO A 124 -5.23 -15.97 -10.24
N ALA A 125 -6.14 -15.00 -10.09
CA ALA A 125 -5.87 -13.74 -9.41
C ALA A 125 -5.25 -13.93 -8.01
N PHE A 126 -5.72 -14.92 -7.24
CA PHE A 126 -5.20 -15.17 -5.89
C PHE A 126 -3.77 -15.70 -5.91
N SER A 127 -3.45 -16.64 -6.80
CA SER A 127 -2.08 -17.17 -6.89
C SER A 127 -1.12 -16.14 -7.49
N ASN A 128 -1.58 -15.29 -8.41
CA ASN A 128 -0.81 -14.15 -8.91
C ASN A 128 -0.53 -13.13 -7.80
N PHE A 129 -1.53 -12.85 -6.96
CA PHE A 129 -1.36 -12.00 -5.78
C PHE A 129 -0.35 -12.57 -4.78
N ASP A 130 -0.43 -13.87 -4.50
CA ASP A 130 0.49 -14.52 -3.55
C ASP A 130 1.96 -14.38 -4.01
N ARG A 131 2.23 -14.37 -5.33
CA ARG A 131 3.58 -14.18 -5.88
C ARG A 131 4.18 -12.79 -5.64
N ILE A 132 3.34 -11.77 -5.47
CA ILE A 132 3.77 -10.38 -5.23
C ILE A 132 3.72 -10.00 -3.75
N GLU A 133 3.34 -10.91 -2.87
CA GLU A 133 3.58 -10.74 -1.45
C GLU A 133 5.09 -10.77 -1.18
N ILE A 134 5.60 -9.78 -0.44
CA ILE A 134 7.04 -9.60 -0.21
C ILE A 134 7.75 -10.84 0.34
N ARG A 135 7.04 -11.67 1.13
CA ARG A 135 7.55 -12.94 1.68
C ARG A 135 7.81 -14.01 0.62
N ASN A 136 7.15 -13.91 -0.53
CA ASN A 136 7.23 -14.86 -1.63
C ASN A 136 8.13 -14.36 -2.77
N VAL A 137 8.48 -13.07 -2.78
CA VAL A 137 9.44 -12.50 -3.74
C VAL A 137 10.85 -13.03 -3.46
N SER A 138 11.50 -13.60 -4.48
CA SER A 138 12.78 -14.34 -4.37
C SER A 138 13.90 -13.54 -3.69
N CYS A 139 14.10 -12.28 -4.08
CA CYS A 139 15.13 -11.41 -3.50
C CYS A 139 14.80 -10.90 -2.09
N CYS A 140 13.54 -11.00 -1.66
CA CYS A 140 13.06 -10.52 -0.37
C CYS A 140 12.84 -11.64 0.65
N LYS A 141 12.60 -12.87 0.20
CA LYS A 141 12.24 -14.02 1.04
C LYS A 141 13.22 -14.27 2.20
N ASN A 142 14.52 -14.05 1.98
CA ASN A 142 15.57 -14.24 2.98
C ASN A 142 16.03 -12.92 3.65
N CYS A 143 15.37 -11.80 3.37
CA CYS A 143 15.73 -10.53 3.98
C CYS A 143 15.28 -10.48 5.45
N LYS A 144 16.16 -10.04 6.35
CA LYS A 144 15.89 -9.98 7.80
C LYS A 144 14.72 -9.07 8.18
N ILE A 145 14.30 -8.15 7.32
CA ILE A 145 13.17 -7.25 7.59
C ILE A 145 11.94 -7.57 6.75
N ASN A 146 11.91 -8.69 6.02
CA ASN A 146 10.88 -8.98 5.03
C ASN A 146 9.44 -8.96 5.58
N ILE A 147 9.22 -9.36 6.83
CA ILE A 147 7.90 -9.38 7.49
C ILE A 147 7.44 -7.98 7.90
N PHE A 148 8.36 -7.03 8.03
CA PHE A 148 8.11 -5.65 8.46
C PHE A 148 8.32 -4.62 7.34
N CYS A 149 8.78 -5.06 6.18
CA CYS A 149 9.11 -4.22 5.03
C CYS A 149 7.92 -4.08 4.07
N ASP A 150 7.67 -2.88 3.57
CA ASP A 150 6.67 -2.54 2.54
C ASP A 150 5.37 -3.39 2.51
N VAL A 151 4.33 -2.85 3.14
CA VAL A 151 3.08 -3.56 3.44
C VAL A 151 2.16 -3.78 2.23
N CYS A 152 2.40 -3.14 1.08
CA CYS A 152 1.45 -3.14 -0.04
C CYS A 152 1.94 -3.99 -1.23
N PRO A 153 1.30 -5.15 -1.52
CA PRO A 153 1.67 -5.98 -2.68
C PRO A 153 1.59 -5.24 -4.03
N ALA A 154 0.67 -4.28 -4.19
CA ALA A 154 0.62 -3.45 -5.41
C ALA A 154 1.89 -2.60 -5.61
N LYS A 155 2.50 -2.13 -4.52
CA LYS A 155 3.79 -1.44 -4.56
C LYS A 155 4.90 -2.39 -4.95
N VAL A 156 4.90 -3.61 -4.39
CA VAL A 156 5.86 -4.66 -4.75
C VAL A 156 5.77 -4.99 -6.23
N TYR A 157 4.57 -5.25 -6.74
CA TYR A 157 4.32 -5.50 -8.17
C TYR A 157 4.90 -4.38 -9.05
N THR A 158 4.61 -3.11 -8.74
CA THR A 158 5.15 -1.96 -9.48
C THR A 158 6.69 -1.88 -9.42
N LEU A 159 7.27 -2.19 -8.26
CA LEU A 159 8.72 -2.14 -8.06
C LEU A 159 9.46 -3.26 -8.80
N LEU A 160 8.85 -4.44 -8.95
CA LEU A 160 9.47 -5.57 -9.64
C LEU A 160 9.75 -5.27 -11.12
N ASP A 161 8.99 -4.36 -11.73
CA ASP A 161 9.19 -3.93 -13.11
C ASP A 161 10.26 -2.83 -13.27
N ASN A 162 10.77 -2.26 -12.17
CA ASN A 162 11.79 -1.21 -12.21
C ASN A 162 12.88 -1.45 -11.16
N ARG A 163 14.00 -2.03 -11.60
CA ARG A 163 15.13 -2.38 -10.74
C ARG A 163 15.72 -1.18 -9.98
N ASN A 164 15.85 -0.02 -10.61
CA ASN A 164 16.40 1.17 -9.95
C ASN A 164 15.48 1.67 -8.82
N ALA A 165 14.17 1.71 -9.08
CA ALA A 165 13.18 2.02 -8.06
C ALA A 165 13.18 0.97 -6.95
N PHE A 166 13.26 -0.31 -7.29
CA PHE A 166 13.35 -1.40 -6.33
C PHE A 166 14.55 -1.22 -5.39
N ASP A 167 15.74 -1.04 -5.94
CA ASP A 167 16.97 -0.91 -5.17
C ASP A 167 16.96 0.35 -4.28
N TYR A 168 16.45 1.48 -4.80
CA TYR A 168 16.28 2.71 -4.01
C TYR A 168 15.38 2.49 -2.79
N ASN A 169 14.17 1.94 -2.98
CA ASN A 169 13.21 1.73 -1.89
C ASN A 169 13.70 0.63 -0.94
N CYS A 170 14.33 -0.43 -1.45
CA CYS A 170 14.91 -1.51 -0.64
C CYS A 170 16.03 -0.99 0.29
N ASN A 171 16.94 -0.18 -0.25
CA ASN A 171 18.03 0.42 0.53
C ASN A 171 17.50 1.38 1.60
N PHE A 172 16.51 2.21 1.26
CA PHE A 172 15.83 3.06 2.24
C PHE A 172 15.23 2.23 3.38
N MET A 173 14.42 1.21 3.07
CA MET A 173 13.79 0.37 4.09
C MET A 173 14.80 -0.38 4.95
N LYS A 174 15.89 -0.90 4.36
CA LYS A 174 16.96 -1.56 5.12
C LYS A 174 17.66 -0.59 6.07
N LYS A 175 18.07 0.58 5.58
CA LYS A 175 18.75 1.59 6.39
C LYS A 175 17.87 2.06 7.56
N THR A 176 16.57 2.18 7.34
CA THR A 176 15.63 2.67 8.34
C THR A 176 15.22 1.57 9.33
N LEU A 177 14.84 0.39 8.85
CA LEU A 177 14.22 -0.64 9.69
C LEU A 177 15.21 -1.59 10.37
N MET A 178 16.34 -1.91 9.73
CA MET A 178 17.31 -2.86 10.31
C MET A 178 17.80 -2.45 11.71
N PRO A 179 18.28 -1.21 11.96
CA PRO A 179 18.74 -0.82 13.29
C PRO A 179 17.59 -0.77 14.31
N LYS A 180 16.38 -0.39 13.88
CA LYS A 180 15.20 -0.27 14.74
C LYS A 180 14.64 -1.61 15.20
N ILE A 181 14.53 -2.58 14.28
CA ILE A 181 14.00 -3.92 14.58
C ILE A 181 15.03 -4.75 15.36
N TRP A 182 16.28 -4.73 14.91
CA TRP A 182 17.32 -5.62 15.44
C TRP A 182 18.18 -5.00 16.54
N ARG A 183 17.92 -3.73 16.91
CA ARG A 183 18.71 -2.96 17.90
C ARG A 183 20.21 -3.00 17.61
N ILE A 184 20.57 -3.00 16.33
CA ILE A 184 21.97 -2.92 15.89
C ILE A 184 22.34 -1.43 15.95
N SER A 185 23.05 -1.06 17.01
CA SER A 185 23.70 0.23 17.22
C SER A 185 25.06 0.27 16.54
#